data_AF-A0A959QBS0-F1
#
_entry.id   AF-A0A959QBS0-F1
#
_cell.length_a   1.000
_cell.length_b   1.000
_cell.length_c   1.000
_cell.angle_alpha   90.00
_cell.angle_beta   90.00
_cell.angle_gamma   90.00
#
_symmetry.space_group_name_H-M   'P 1'
#
loop_
_entity.id
_entity.type
_entity.pdbx_description
1 polymer ?
#
loop_
_entity_poly.entity_id
_entity_poly.type
_entity_poly.pdbx_seq_one_letter_code
_entity_poly.pdbx_strand_id
1 'polypeptide(L)'
;RHDYTTLIDTLDYLQNLGINAIELMPVQEFEGNISWGYNPSFHMALDKYYGPVNEFKRFIDSCHARGMAVILDVVYNHAFGQCPLVQLYFDGKPTPESPYFNVDATHPFNVGYDFNHESEATRRYIDQVMTYWLEEFRVDGFRFDLSKGFTQVNNPDDVGAWGQYDASRIAILKHYADV
;
A
#
# COMPACT_ATOMS: atom_id res chain seq x y z
N ARG A 1 19.90 -9.64 -10.31
CA ARG A 1 18.64 -9.46 -11.08
C ARG A 1 17.59 -8.94 -10.10
N HIS A 2 16.46 -8.43 -10.58
CA HIS A 2 15.39 -7.91 -9.72
C HIS A 2 14.25 -8.92 -9.69
N ASP A 3 14.48 -10.07 -9.04
CA ASP A 3 13.50 -11.15 -8.98
C ASP A 3 13.51 -11.87 -7.62
N TYR A 4 12.41 -12.54 -7.30
CA TYR A 4 12.25 -13.24 -6.01
C TYR A 4 13.24 -14.37 -5.80
N THR A 5 13.69 -15.05 -6.88
CA THR A 5 14.71 -16.10 -6.76
C THR A 5 16.03 -15.51 -6.26
N THR A 6 16.45 -14.38 -6.84
CA THR A 6 17.65 -13.66 -6.40
C THR A 6 17.51 -13.21 -4.95
N LEU A 7 16.34 -12.76 -4.51
CA LEU A 7 16.12 -12.41 -3.10
C LEU A 7 16.26 -13.63 -2.18
N ILE A 8 15.71 -14.78 -2.56
CA ILE A 8 15.86 -16.04 -1.80
C ILE A 8 17.34 -16.39 -1.61
N ASP A 9 18.14 -16.28 -2.67
CA ASP A 9 19.58 -16.57 -2.64
C ASP A 9 20.35 -15.65 -1.67
N THR A 10 19.81 -14.47 -1.33
CA THR A 10 20.42 -13.54 -0.38
C THR A 10 20.03 -13.76 1.07
N LEU A 11 19.02 -14.60 1.36
CA LEU A 11 18.46 -14.71 2.71
C LEU A 11 19.46 -15.24 3.73
N ASP A 12 20.41 -16.09 3.33
CA ASP A 12 21.44 -16.61 4.23
C ASP A 12 22.37 -15.48 4.72
N TYR A 13 22.68 -14.50 3.85
CA TYR A 13 23.43 -13.32 4.24
C TYR A 13 22.65 -12.47 5.25
N LEU A 14 21.36 -12.21 4.97
CA LEU A 14 20.50 -11.44 5.87
C LEU A 14 20.36 -12.11 7.24
N GLN A 15 20.25 -13.45 7.26
CA GLN A 15 20.16 -14.23 8.49
C GLN A 15 21.45 -14.11 9.31
N ASN A 16 22.61 -14.24 8.65
CA ASN A 16 23.92 -14.10 9.31
C ASN A 16 24.16 -12.69 9.87
N LEU A 17 23.54 -11.66 9.28
CA LEU A 17 23.57 -10.29 9.80
C LEU A 17 22.69 -10.12 11.05
N GLY A 18 21.80 -11.08 11.34
CA GLY A 18 20.85 -11.03 12.44
C GLY A 18 19.54 -10.32 12.09
N ILE A 19 19.22 -10.15 10.80
CA ILE A 19 17.94 -9.59 10.36
C ILE A 19 16.83 -10.60 10.64
N ASN A 20 15.74 -10.13 11.25
CA ASN A 20 14.55 -10.92 11.59
C ASN A 20 13.26 -10.38 10.96
N ALA A 21 13.34 -9.30 10.18
CA ALA A 21 12.23 -8.76 9.42
C ALA A 21 12.74 -8.10 8.14
N ILE A 22 12.00 -8.26 7.04
CA ILE A 22 12.26 -7.64 5.75
C ILE A 22 11.06 -6.76 5.41
N GLU A 23 11.30 -5.46 5.26
CA GLU A 23 10.35 -4.56 4.62
C GLU A 23 10.60 -4.59 3.11
N LEU A 24 9.63 -5.10 2.35
CA LEU A 24 9.79 -5.34 0.92
C LEU A 24 9.13 -4.24 0.09
N MET A 25 9.89 -3.71 -0.88
CA MET A 25 9.40 -2.71 -1.82
C MET A 25 10.08 -2.79 -3.21
N PRO A 26 9.37 -2.39 -4.28
CA PRO A 26 7.91 -2.33 -4.38
C PRO A 26 7.32 -3.72 -4.61
N VAL A 27 6.02 -3.88 -4.37
CA VAL A 27 5.32 -5.18 -4.46
C VAL A 27 4.06 -5.10 -5.30
N GLN A 28 3.23 -4.08 -5.08
CA GLN A 28 1.97 -3.89 -5.82
C GLN A 28 2.25 -3.36 -7.24
N GLU A 29 1.44 -3.77 -8.22
CA GLU A 29 1.55 -3.30 -9.61
C GLU A 29 1.28 -1.79 -9.71
N PHE A 30 2.13 -1.10 -10.45
CA PHE A 30 2.18 0.37 -10.51
C PHE A 30 2.35 0.88 -11.94
N GLU A 31 2.04 2.14 -12.22
CA GLU A 31 2.11 2.65 -13.58
C GLU A 31 3.55 2.82 -14.08
N GLY A 32 3.80 2.35 -15.31
CA GLY A 32 5.11 2.43 -15.93
C GLY A 32 6.05 1.32 -15.46
N ASN A 33 7.36 1.58 -15.52
CA ASN A 33 8.38 0.59 -15.15
C ASN A 33 9.32 1.06 -14.03
N ILE A 34 9.28 2.35 -13.67
CA ILE A 34 10.19 2.97 -12.70
C ILE A 34 9.41 3.99 -11.88
N SER A 35 9.03 3.59 -10.66
CA SER A 35 8.26 4.43 -9.74
C SER A 35 8.64 4.25 -8.27
N TRP A 36 9.30 3.14 -7.94
CA TRP A 36 9.41 2.64 -6.55
C TRP A 36 8.06 2.24 -5.95
N GLY A 37 7.01 2.05 -6.75
CA GLY A 37 5.70 1.55 -6.31
C GLY A 37 4.72 2.62 -5.85
N TYR A 38 5.11 3.89 -5.82
CA TYR A 38 4.28 5.00 -5.30
C TYR A 38 3.27 5.56 -6.31
N ASN A 39 2.95 4.84 -7.39
CA ASN A 39 1.86 5.17 -8.31
C ASN A 39 1.01 3.91 -8.60
N PRO A 40 0.34 3.35 -7.58
CA PRO A 40 -0.30 2.04 -7.68
C PRO A 40 -1.43 2.01 -8.72
N SER A 41 -1.42 0.96 -9.53
CA SER A 41 -2.46 0.64 -10.51
C SER A 41 -3.44 -0.38 -9.93
N PHE A 42 -2.94 -1.47 -9.35
CA PHE A 42 -3.76 -2.57 -8.85
C PHE A 42 -3.24 -3.06 -7.49
N HIS A 43 -3.91 -2.65 -6.40
CA HIS A 43 -3.46 -2.93 -5.04
C HIS A 43 -3.44 -4.42 -4.63
N MET A 44 -4.11 -5.30 -5.38
CA MET A 44 -4.11 -6.77 -5.17
C MET A 44 -3.27 -7.53 -6.21
N ALA A 45 -2.58 -6.84 -7.11
CA ALA A 45 -1.71 -7.50 -8.08
C ALA A 45 -0.25 -7.30 -7.70
N LEU A 46 0.55 -8.36 -7.83
CA LEU A 46 2.00 -8.23 -7.82
C LEU A 46 2.47 -7.55 -9.10
N ASP A 47 3.48 -6.71 -8.98
CA ASP A 47 4.16 -6.18 -10.17
C ASP A 47 4.85 -7.32 -10.92
N LYS A 48 4.47 -7.47 -12.20
CA LYS A 48 4.95 -8.55 -13.06
C LYS A 48 6.47 -8.58 -13.27
N TYR A 49 7.17 -7.47 -13.04
CA TYR A 49 8.61 -7.36 -13.27
C TYR A 49 9.44 -8.25 -12.36
N TYR A 50 9.00 -8.47 -11.12
CA TYR A 50 9.75 -9.22 -10.10
C TYR A 50 9.57 -10.73 -10.16
N GLY A 51 8.57 -11.18 -10.92
CA GLY A 51 8.31 -12.60 -11.16
C GLY A 51 6.87 -13.00 -10.82
N PRO A 52 6.53 -14.27 -11.08
CA PRO A 52 5.17 -14.78 -10.90
C PRO A 52 4.80 -14.98 -9.43
N VAL A 53 3.48 -15.03 -9.17
CA VAL A 53 2.86 -15.23 -7.85
C VAL A 53 3.49 -16.35 -7.03
N ASN A 54 3.76 -17.51 -7.63
CA ASN A 54 4.32 -18.67 -6.91
C ASN A 54 5.77 -18.43 -6.44
N GLU A 55 6.53 -17.60 -7.15
CA GLU A 55 7.90 -17.23 -6.75
C GLU A 55 7.88 -16.29 -5.55
N PHE A 56 6.91 -15.36 -5.52
CA PHE A 56 6.70 -14.51 -4.36
C PHE A 56 6.30 -15.31 -3.12
N LYS A 57 5.35 -16.24 -3.24
CA LYS A 57 4.99 -17.15 -2.15
C LYS A 57 6.20 -17.95 -1.65
N ARG A 58 7.01 -18.49 -2.57
CA ARG A 58 8.24 -19.19 -2.20
C ARG A 58 9.23 -18.29 -1.45
N PHE A 59 9.32 -17.01 -1.81
CA PHE A 59 10.13 -16.05 -1.08
C PHE A 59 9.63 -15.85 0.35
N ILE A 60 8.32 -15.62 0.54
CA ILE A 60 7.72 -15.50 1.88
C ILE A 60 8.00 -16.75 2.73
N ASP A 61 7.73 -17.95 2.19
CA ASP A 61 7.99 -19.21 2.89
C ASP A 61 9.47 -19.38 3.25
N SER A 62 10.38 -18.92 2.39
CA SER A 62 11.83 -18.98 2.61
C SER A 62 12.29 -18.02 3.71
N CYS A 63 11.65 -16.85 3.84
CA CYS A 63 11.86 -15.92 4.94
C CYS A 63 11.37 -16.52 6.25
N HIS A 64 10.14 -17.05 6.27
CA HIS A 64 9.53 -17.67 7.44
C HIS A 64 10.34 -18.87 7.96
N ALA A 65 10.84 -19.72 7.07
CA ALA A 65 11.71 -20.85 7.43
C ALA A 65 13.01 -20.42 8.14
N ARG A 66 13.41 -19.15 7.97
CA ARG A 66 14.59 -18.54 8.62
C ARG A 66 14.23 -17.70 9.84
N GLY A 67 12.96 -17.67 10.25
CA GLY A 67 12.47 -16.85 11.35
C GLY A 67 12.41 -15.35 11.02
N MET A 68 12.28 -15.00 9.74
CA MET A 68 12.15 -13.61 9.29
C MET A 68 10.70 -13.27 8.96
N ALA A 69 10.18 -12.19 9.53
CA ALA A 69 8.91 -11.59 9.11
C ALA A 69 9.07 -10.85 7.78
N VAL A 70 8.00 -10.74 7.00
CA VAL A 70 7.93 -9.93 5.77
C VAL A 70 6.83 -8.88 5.92
N ILE A 71 7.23 -7.62 5.87
CA ILE A 71 6.37 -6.45 5.96
C ILE A 71 6.27 -5.84 4.57
N LEU A 72 5.06 -5.60 4.06
CA LEU A 72 4.90 -4.96 2.77
C LEU A 72 4.82 -3.45 2.90
N ASP A 73 5.51 -2.74 2.02
CA ASP A 73 5.20 -1.34 1.79
C ASP A 73 3.89 -1.21 1.01
N VAL A 74 2.91 -0.47 1.57
CA VAL A 74 1.59 -0.30 0.97
C VAL A 74 1.22 1.15 0.78
N VAL A 75 0.76 1.46 -0.43
CA VAL A 75 0.37 2.81 -0.85
C VAL A 75 -1.16 2.83 -0.95
N TYR A 76 -1.83 3.04 0.18
CA TYR A 76 -3.30 3.09 0.25
C TYR A 76 -3.86 4.51 0.40
N ASN A 77 -2.99 5.51 0.45
CA ASN A 77 -3.37 6.91 0.59
C ASN A 77 -3.87 7.53 -0.73
N HIS A 78 -3.45 7.00 -1.88
CA HIS A 78 -3.91 7.45 -3.19
C HIS A 78 -3.90 6.33 -4.23
N ALA A 79 -4.49 6.58 -5.40
CA ALA A 79 -4.38 5.75 -6.59
C ALA A 79 -4.05 6.58 -7.84
N PHE A 80 -3.69 5.91 -8.95
CA PHE A 80 -3.40 6.56 -10.23
C PHE A 80 -4.38 6.16 -11.36
N GLY A 81 -4.20 6.72 -12.56
CA GLY A 81 -5.18 6.67 -13.65
C GLY A 81 -5.46 5.27 -14.24
N GLN A 82 -4.56 4.31 -14.08
CA GLN A 82 -4.76 2.90 -14.43
C GLN A 82 -5.62 2.15 -13.42
N CYS A 83 -5.82 2.71 -12.21
CA CYS A 83 -6.66 2.09 -11.21
C CYS A 83 -8.13 2.05 -11.66
N PRO A 84 -8.77 0.88 -11.71
CA PRO A 84 -10.17 0.77 -12.13
C PRO A 84 -11.12 1.61 -11.28
N LEU A 85 -10.84 1.76 -9.98
CA LEU A 85 -11.66 2.57 -9.08
C LEU A 85 -11.66 4.04 -9.48
N VAL A 86 -10.53 4.54 -9.98
CA VAL A 86 -10.41 5.90 -10.51
C VAL A 86 -11.18 5.98 -11.82
N GLN A 87 -10.94 5.07 -12.77
CA GLN A 87 -11.53 5.11 -14.11
C GLN A 87 -13.06 5.06 -14.12
N LEU A 88 -13.68 4.38 -13.15
CA LEU A 88 -15.14 4.29 -13.05
C LEU A 88 -15.82 5.63 -12.78
N TYR A 89 -15.12 6.57 -12.14
CA TYR A 89 -15.67 7.85 -11.66
C TYR A 89 -14.72 9.00 -11.99
N PHE A 90 -14.41 9.19 -13.27
CA PHE A 90 -13.40 10.16 -13.71
C PHE A 90 -13.90 11.12 -14.79
N ASP A 91 -13.76 12.42 -14.53
CA ASP A 91 -13.93 13.51 -15.51
C ASP A 91 -12.84 14.57 -15.30
N GLY A 92 -11.62 14.25 -15.73
CA GLY A 92 -10.42 15.06 -15.48
C GLY A 92 -9.87 14.99 -14.04
N LYS A 93 -10.73 14.61 -13.09
CA LYS A 93 -10.44 14.22 -11.70
C LYS A 93 -11.55 13.29 -11.18
N PRO A 94 -11.41 12.67 -9.99
CA PRO A 94 -12.51 11.91 -9.40
C PRO A 94 -13.78 12.75 -9.30
N THR A 95 -14.91 12.19 -9.74
CA THR A 95 -16.19 12.91 -9.71
C THR A 95 -16.80 12.86 -8.30
N PRO A 96 -17.72 13.77 -7.94
CA PRO A 96 -18.40 13.76 -6.64
C PRO A 96 -19.20 12.48 -6.35
N GLU A 97 -19.55 11.72 -7.39
CA GLU A 97 -20.26 10.44 -7.28
C GLU A 97 -19.35 9.26 -6.94
N SER A 98 -18.02 9.47 -6.95
CA SER A 98 -17.07 8.43 -6.56
C SER A 98 -17.31 8.03 -5.11
N PRO A 99 -17.56 6.74 -4.82
CA PRO A 99 -17.68 6.29 -3.45
C PRO A 99 -16.30 6.11 -2.79
N TYR A 100 -15.20 6.23 -3.54
CA TYR A 100 -13.86 5.88 -3.06
C TYR A 100 -12.96 7.09 -2.81
N PHE A 101 -13.02 8.11 -3.66
CA PHE A 101 -12.03 9.18 -3.70
C PHE A 101 -12.63 10.53 -3.32
N ASN A 102 -11.80 11.40 -2.76
CA ASN A 102 -12.11 12.81 -2.68
C ASN A 102 -11.96 13.45 -4.07
N VAL A 103 -12.80 14.44 -4.38
CA VAL A 103 -12.69 15.22 -5.62
C VAL A 103 -11.36 15.99 -5.65
N ASP A 104 -11.02 16.59 -4.51
CA ASP A 104 -9.77 17.31 -4.27
C ASP A 104 -9.17 16.79 -2.97
N ALA A 105 -7.84 16.64 -2.93
CA ALA A 105 -7.16 16.09 -1.78
C ALA A 105 -7.31 16.98 -0.54
N THR A 106 -7.45 16.35 0.62
CA THR A 106 -7.68 17.06 1.90
C THR A 106 -6.39 17.50 2.59
N HIS A 107 -5.22 17.19 2.03
CA HIS A 107 -3.93 17.33 2.70
C HIS A 107 -2.79 17.75 1.75
N PRO A 108 -1.69 18.34 2.29
CA PRO A 108 -0.53 18.71 1.48
C PRO A 108 0.22 17.48 0.99
N PHE A 109 1.05 17.69 -0.04
CA PHE A 109 1.89 16.65 -0.67
C PHE A 109 1.12 15.47 -1.25
N ASN A 110 -0.16 15.66 -1.60
CA ASN A 110 -0.87 14.67 -2.40
C ASN A 110 -0.21 14.53 -3.79
N VAL A 111 -0.06 13.29 -4.24
CA VAL A 111 0.65 12.94 -5.49
C VAL A 111 -0.24 12.22 -6.51
N GLY A 112 -1.37 11.65 -6.09
CA GLY A 112 -2.31 10.91 -6.93
C GLY A 112 -3.75 11.32 -6.65
N TYR A 113 -4.69 10.39 -6.84
CA TYR A 113 -6.10 10.60 -6.49
C TYR A 113 -6.34 10.13 -5.04
N ASP A 114 -6.69 11.09 -4.18
CA ASP A 114 -6.80 10.95 -2.72
C ASP A 114 -7.98 10.04 -2.31
N PHE A 115 -7.69 8.97 -1.58
CA PHE A 115 -8.74 8.09 -1.06
C PHE A 115 -9.52 8.77 0.08
N ASN A 116 -10.85 8.67 0.03
CA ASN A 116 -11.69 9.03 1.15
C ASN A 116 -11.78 7.84 2.12
N HIS A 117 -10.94 7.84 3.16
CA HIS A 117 -10.90 6.75 4.14
C HIS A 117 -12.05 6.77 5.17
N GLU A 118 -12.89 7.81 5.20
CA GLU A 118 -14.14 7.80 5.98
C GLU A 118 -15.26 7.04 5.23
N SER A 119 -15.16 6.94 3.91
CA SER A 119 -16.10 6.16 3.09
C SER A 119 -16.10 4.68 3.48
N GLU A 120 -17.30 4.11 3.58
CA GLU A 120 -17.48 2.67 3.79
C GLU A 120 -16.92 1.86 2.61
N ALA A 121 -17.05 2.36 1.37
CA ALA A 121 -16.57 1.66 0.19
C ALA A 121 -15.04 1.57 0.17
N THR A 122 -14.35 2.66 0.52
CA THR A 122 -12.89 2.68 0.67
C THR A 122 -12.42 1.77 1.78
N ARG A 123 -13.04 1.85 2.97
CA ARG A 123 -12.68 0.96 4.09
C ARG A 123 -12.84 -0.51 3.72
N ARG A 124 -13.98 -0.88 3.16
CA ARG A 124 -14.21 -2.25 2.68
C ARG A 124 -13.19 -2.69 1.63
N TYR A 125 -12.85 -1.82 0.68
CA TYR A 125 -11.85 -2.14 -0.34
C TYR A 125 -10.48 -2.39 0.30
N ILE A 126 -10.00 -1.49 1.17
CA ILE A 126 -8.70 -1.64 1.83
C ILE A 126 -8.68 -2.86 2.76
N ASP A 127 -9.75 -3.12 3.51
CA ASP A 127 -9.88 -4.33 4.34
C ASP A 127 -9.69 -5.58 3.46
N GLN A 128 -10.37 -5.66 2.32
CA GLN A 128 -10.23 -6.78 1.38
C GLN A 128 -8.81 -6.91 0.83
N VAL A 129 -8.15 -5.80 0.49
CA VAL A 129 -6.78 -5.81 0.00
C VAL A 129 -5.82 -6.33 1.08
N MET A 130 -5.95 -5.84 2.31
CA MET A 130 -5.10 -6.25 3.42
C MET A 130 -5.32 -7.71 3.79
N THR A 131 -6.57 -8.15 3.94
CA THR A 131 -6.91 -9.57 4.17
C THR A 131 -6.34 -10.44 3.05
N TYR A 132 -6.43 -10.02 1.79
CA TYR A 132 -5.84 -10.77 0.68
C TYR A 132 -4.33 -10.96 0.84
N TRP A 133 -3.57 -9.92 1.17
CA TRP A 133 -2.13 -10.05 1.39
C TRP A 133 -1.79 -10.95 2.60
N LEU A 134 -2.53 -10.81 3.70
CA LEU A 134 -2.35 -11.62 4.91
C LEU A 134 -2.69 -13.09 4.68
N GLU A 135 -3.80 -13.40 4.01
CA GLU A 135 -4.29 -14.77 3.86
C GLU A 135 -3.67 -15.50 2.66
N GLU A 136 -3.60 -14.85 1.49
CA GLU A 136 -3.12 -15.50 0.26
C GLU A 136 -1.60 -15.63 0.22
N PHE A 137 -0.90 -14.63 0.75
CA PHE A 137 0.56 -14.54 0.70
C PHE A 137 1.24 -14.70 2.05
N ARG A 138 0.49 -14.68 3.16
CA ARG A 138 1.03 -14.87 4.52
C ARG A 138 2.06 -13.81 4.89
N VAL A 139 1.88 -12.57 4.45
CA VAL A 139 2.74 -11.47 4.92
C VAL A 139 2.46 -11.17 6.40
N ASP A 140 3.45 -10.61 7.09
CA ASP A 140 3.42 -10.46 8.55
C ASP A 140 3.04 -9.05 9.00
N GLY A 141 2.87 -8.11 8.06
CA GLY A 141 2.42 -6.77 8.36
C GLY A 141 2.61 -5.81 7.20
N PHE A 142 2.33 -4.54 7.48
CA PHE A 142 2.34 -3.47 6.49
C PHE A 142 3.01 -2.21 7.02
N ARG A 143 3.76 -1.53 6.16
CA ARG A 143 4.15 -0.14 6.32
C ARG A 143 3.22 0.71 5.46
N PHE A 144 2.38 1.52 6.08
CA PHE A 144 1.48 2.44 5.38
C PHE A 144 2.24 3.68 4.94
N ASP A 145 2.50 3.79 3.64
CA ASP A 145 3.15 4.96 3.06
C ASP A 145 2.26 6.22 3.15
N LEU A 146 2.92 7.37 3.31
CA LEU A 146 2.31 8.69 3.42
C LEU A 146 1.12 8.72 4.38
N SER A 147 1.36 8.43 5.67
CA SER A 147 0.35 8.39 6.73
C SER A 147 -0.57 9.63 6.82
N LYS A 148 -0.17 10.78 6.26
CA LYS A 148 -1.04 11.97 6.17
C LYS A 148 -2.24 11.75 5.26
N GLY A 149 -2.14 10.98 4.18
CA GLY A 149 -3.28 10.77 3.27
C GLY A 149 -4.41 9.89 3.80
N PHE A 150 -4.33 9.49 5.08
CA PHE A 150 -5.43 8.87 5.81
C PHE A 150 -6.26 9.90 6.60
N THR A 151 -5.89 11.19 6.54
CA THR A 151 -6.70 12.29 7.10
C THR A 151 -7.90 12.58 6.22
N GLN A 152 -9.01 12.97 6.82
CA GLN A 152 -10.10 13.66 6.12
C GLN A 152 -10.34 15.07 6.70
N VAL A 153 -9.53 15.48 7.68
CA VAL A 153 -9.48 16.88 8.14
C VAL A 153 -8.88 17.73 7.03
N ASN A 154 -9.72 18.56 6.42
CA ASN A 154 -9.37 19.37 5.25
C ASN A 154 -8.39 20.50 5.61
N ASN A 155 -7.11 20.30 5.33
CA ASN A 155 -6.01 21.23 5.54
C ASN A 155 -4.95 21.13 4.42
N PRO A 156 -5.34 21.35 3.14
CA PRO A 156 -4.54 20.99 1.98
C PRO A 156 -3.20 21.72 1.88
N ASP A 157 -3.05 22.86 2.57
CA ASP A 157 -1.86 23.70 2.51
C ASP A 157 -1.08 23.76 3.84
N ASP A 158 -1.50 23.03 4.88
CA ASP A 158 -0.89 23.10 6.22
C ASP A 158 -0.08 21.85 6.57
N VAL A 159 1.23 21.91 6.32
CA VAL A 159 2.18 20.87 6.70
C VAL A 159 2.29 20.73 8.22
N GLY A 160 2.12 21.84 8.97
CA GLY A 160 2.16 21.85 10.43
C GLY A 160 1.07 21.00 11.06
N ALA A 161 -0.07 20.85 10.38
CA ALA A 161 -1.17 19.98 10.79
C ALA A 161 -0.85 18.47 10.69
N TRP A 162 0.25 18.05 10.07
CA TRP A 162 0.60 16.61 10.00
C TRP A 162 0.94 16.05 11.38
N GLY A 163 1.78 16.77 12.13
CA GLY A 163 2.22 16.35 13.48
C GLY A 163 1.18 16.55 14.57
N GLN A 164 0.04 17.18 14.26
CA GLN A 164 -1.03 17.39 15.23
C GLN A 164 -1.89 16.14 15.39
N TYR A 165 -2.51 16.03 16.56
CA TYR A 165 -3.45 14.95 16.84
C TYR A 165 -4.69 15.10 15.96
N ASP A 166 -5.04 14.00 15.29
CA ASP A 166 -6.21 13.88 14.43
C ASP A 166 -6.96 12.61 14.83
N ALA A 167 -8.13 12.78 15.45
CA ALA A 167 -8.89 11.67 16.00
C ALA A 167 -9.43 10.74 14.90
N SER A 168 -9.87 11.26 13.74
CA SER A 168 -10.44 10.43 12.68
C SER A 168 -9.34 9.64 11.98
N ARG A 169 -8.19 10.25 11.68
CA ARG A 169 -7.03 9.53 11.13
C ARG A 169 -6.55 8.41 12.05
N ILE A 170 -6.50 8.64 13.36
CA ILE A 170 -6.14 7.60 14.33
C ILE A 170 -7.18 6.48 14.36
N ALA A 171 -8.47 6.79 14.26
CA ALA A 171 -9.53 5.77 14.19
C ALA A 171 -9.43 4.94 12.90
N ILE A 172 -9.16 5.57 11.76
CA ILE A 172 -8.96 4.91 10.46
C ILE A 172 -7.78 3.95 10.51
N LEU A 173 -6.62 4.42 10.99
CA LEU A 173 -5.41 3.58 11.07
C LEU A 173 -5.58 2.43 12.08
N LYS A 174 -6.30 2.64 13.18
CA LYS A 174 -6.62 1.57 14.14
C LYS A 174 -7.56 0.53 13.54
N HIS A 175 -8.59 0.96 12.80
CA HIS A 175 -9.49 0.06 12.08
C HIS A 175 -8.68 -0.88 11.18
N TYR A 176 -7.76 -0.34 10.37
CA TYR A 176 -6.91 -1.16 9.50
C TYR A 176 -5.92 -2.06 10.27
N ALA A 177 -5.44 -1.63 11.43
CA ALA A 177 -4.55 -2.45 12.26
C ALA A 177 -5.26 -3.67 12.88
N ASP A 178 -6.60 -3.65 12.95
CA ASP A 178 -7.42 -4.71 13.54
C ASP A 178 -8.06 -5.65 12.49
N VAL A 179 -7.73 -5.47 11.19
CA VAL A 179 -8.11 -6.37 10.08
C VAL A 179 -7.34 -7.69 10.16
#